data_AF-A0A2V1ILU3-F1
#
_entry.id   AF-A0A2V1ILU3-F1
#
_cell.length_a   1.000
_cell.length_b   1.000
_cell.length_c   1.000
_cell.angle_alpha   90.00
_cell.angle_beta   90.00
_cell.angle_gamma   90.00
#
_symmetry.space_group_name_H-M   'P 1'
#
loop_
_entity.id
_entity.type
_entity.pdbx_description
1 polymer ?
#
loop_
_entity_poly.entity_id
_entity_poly.type
_entity_poly.pdbx_seq_one_letter_code
_entity_poly.pdbx_strand_id
1 'polypeptide(L)'
;MYPPPCRKYLSKIEFISKRVKVYWGHYSQIVCELNLLESVLTSGMEYSYIHLISGVDMPLKTQDEIHDFCDKHMGNEFIQFDNSDFNLRDLKEKTEYPYYWGRHLRLDGLYSKTVGRIMFHISRMIVKGLRLRSHYDIELHKGPQWFSITKGLAHWLVNNRKDILKTFKHVWCPDEMMVQTFTLISPFANNISSRGNLRKIDWERGAPYTWQDGDFDELINSDAMFARKFAMQQTPELINKLTKYLRQCH
;
A
#
# COMPACT_ATOMS: atom_id res chain seq x y z
N MET A 1 40.01 -1.06 12.09
CA MET A 1 38.57 -1.42 12.09
C MET A 1 38.33 -2.10 10.76
N TYR A 2 38.13 -3.41 10.74
CA TYR A 2 37.84 -4.12 9.49
C TYR A 2 36.46 -3.67 9.00
N PRO A 3 36.27 -3.35 7.72
CA PRO A 3 34.92 -3.19 7.19
C PRO A 3 34.14 -4.48 7.48
N PRO A 4 32.88 -4.40 7.93
CA PRO A 4 32.08 -5.59 8.15
C PRO A 4 32.04 -6.41 6.85
N PRO A 5 32.18 -7.74 6.92
CA PRO A 5 32.14 -8.56 5.71
C PRO A 5 30.79 -8.37 5.03
N CYS A 6 30.81 -7.99 3.74
CA CYS A 6 29.64 -7.93 2.86
C CYS A 6 28.85 -9.25 2.95
N ARG A 7 27.80 -9.28 3.76
CA ARG A 7 26.94 -10.46 3.92
C ARG A 7 25.97 -10.49 2.75
N LYS A 8 26.17 -11.43 1.84
CA LYS A 8 25.17 -11.74 0.81
C LYS A 8 24.00 -12.45 1.46
N TYR A 9 22.97 -11.71 1.82
CA TYR A 9 21.68 -12.27 2.22
C TYR A 9 20.93 -12.75 0.97
N LEU A 10 20.83 -14.06 0.77
CA LEU A 10 19.95 -14.63 -0.24
C LEU A 10 18.52 -14.66 0.31
N SER A 11 17.64 -13.83 -0.24
CA SER A 11 16.22 -13.85 0.15
C SER A 11 15.53 -15.08 -0.41
N LYS A 12 14.70 -15.72 0.41
CA LYS A 12 13.75 -16.73 -0.05
C LYS A 12 12.65 -16.04 -0.86
N ILE A 13 12.36 -16.54 -2.05
CA ILE A 13 11.29 -16.03 -2.91
C ILE A 13 10.18 -17.07 -2.95
N GLU A 14 8.96 -16.64 -2.62
CA GLU A 14 7.77 -17.48 -2.65
C GLU A 14 6.64 -16.78 -3.37
N PHE A 15 5.89 -17.55 -4.16
CA PHE A 15 4.64 -17.10 -4.76
C PHE A 15 3.48 -17.65 -3.94
N ILE A 16 2.57 -16.78 -3.52
CA ILE A 16 1.39 -17.21 -2.76
C ILE A 16 0.50 -18.11 -3.62
N SER A 17 -0.12 -19.12 -2.99
CA SER A 17 -1.08 -20.01 -3.64
C SER A 17 -2.43 -19.32 -3.85
N LYS A 18 -2.89 -18.54 -2.87
CA LYS A 18 -4.17 -17.79 -2.87
C LYS A 18 -4.09 -16.51 -3.72
N ARG A 19 -3.85 -16.62 -5.02
CA ARG A 19 -3.81 -15.47 -5.94
C ARG A 19 -5.21 -15.01 -6.32
N VAL A 20 -5.39 -13.70 -6.43
CA VAL A 20 -6.65 -13.08 -6.88
C VAL A 20 -6.38 -12.12 -8.04
N LYS A 21 -7.34 -11.98 -8.96
CA LYS A 21 -7.30 -10.92 -9.97
C LYS A 21 -7.50 -9.58 -9.25
N VAL A 22 -6.49 -8.72 -9.32
CA VAL A 22 -6.53 -7.39 -8.71
C VAL A 22 -7.01 -6.37 -9.72
N TYR A 23 -8.02 -5.59 -9.32
CA TYR A 23 -8.52 -4.45 -10.07
C TYR A 23 -8.30 -3.18 -9.27
N TRP A 24 -7.87 -2.11 -9.95
CA TRP A 24 -7.61 -0.83 -9.31
C TRP A 24 -8.86 -0.25 -8.65
N GLY A 25 -8.73 0.28 -7.43
CA GLY A 25 -9.81 0.86 -6.63
C GLY A 25 -10.87 -0.15 -6.14
N HIS A 26 -10.65 -1.45 -6.32
CA HIS A 26 -11.60 -2.50 -5.95
C HIS A 26 -11.12 -3.28 -4.72
N TYR A 27 -12.06 -3.82 -3.92
CA TYR A 27 -11.78 -4.60 -2.72
C TYR A 27 -10.85 -5.82 -2.95
N SER A 28 -10.67 -6.25 -4.19
CA SER A 28 -9.65 -7.26 -4.55
C SER A 28 -8.23 -6.87 -4.12
N GLN A 29 -7.90 -5.57 -4.00
CA GLN A 29 -6.61 -5.12 -3.51
C GLN A 29 -6.38 -5.52 -2.04
N ILE A 30 -7.33 -5.20 -1.16
CA ILE A 30 -7.23 -5.59 0.26
C ILE A 30 -7.27 -7.11 0.46
N VAL A 31 -7.97 -7.85 -0.42
CA VAL A 31 -7.92 -9.33 -0.41
C VAL A 31 -6.51 -9.83 -0.75
N CYS A 32 -5.86 -9.22 -1.75
CA CYS A 32 -4.49 -9.55 -2.12
C CYS A 32 -3.52 -9.26 -0.97
N GLU A 33 -3.62 -8.08 -0.36
CA GLU A 33 -2.79 -7.68 0.78
C GLU A 33 -2.95 -8.64 1.97
N LEU A 34 -4.17 -8.98 2.35
CA LEU A 34 -4.42 -9.94 3.43
C LEU A 34 -3.91 -11.35 3.11
N ASN A 35 -3.96 -11.78 1.84
CA ASN A 35 -3.39 -13.07 1.43
C ASN A 35 -1.84 -13.04 1.49
N LEU A 36 -1.21 -11.92 1.15
CA LEU A 36 0.24 -11.73 1.28
C LEU A 36 0.66 -11.75 2.75
N LEU A 37 -0.03 -11.00 3.62
CA LEU A 37 0.22 -11.00 5.06
C LEU A 37 0.05 -12.40 5.65
N GLU A 38 -1.06 -13.08 5.35
CA GLU A 38 -1.29 -14.47 5.80
C GLU A 38 -0.14 -15.39 5.38
N SER A 39 0.32 -15.30 4.12
CA SER A 39 1.44 -16.13 3.64
C SER A 39 2.74 -15.88 4.39
N VAL A 40 3.06 -14.62 4.70
CA VAL A 40 4.26 -14.27 5.49
C VAL A 40 4.15 -14.87 6.89
N LEU A 41 3.00 -14.71 7.54
CA LEU A 41 2.76 -15.19 8.91
C LEU A 41 2.77 -16.73 9.01
N THR A 42 2.33 -17.44 7.97
CA THR A 42 2.32 -18.91 7.94
C THR A 42 3.61 -19.54 7.41
N SER A 43 4.61 -18.73 7.01
CA SER A 43 5.84 -19.23 6.40
C SER A 43 6.78 -19.99 7.36
N GLY A 44 6.55 -19.87 8.67
CA GLY A 44 7.43 -20.41 9.72
C GLY A 44 8.71 -19.60 9.94
N MET A 45 8.90 -18.50 9.21
CA MET A 45 10.03 -17.60 9.36
C MET A 45 9.67 -16.45 10.32
N GLU A 46 10.66 -15.98 11.06
CA GLU A 46 10.54 -14.80 11.92
C GLU A 46 10.96 -13.55 11.15
N TYR A 47 10.06 -12.56 11.08
CA TYR A 47 10.29 -11.26 10.46
C TYR A 47 9.97 -10.15 11.45
N SER A 48 10.90 -9.23 11.67
CA SER A 48 10.67 -8.05 12.53
C SER A 48 9.70 -7.07 11.88
N TYR A 49 9.85 -6.86 10.57
CA TYR A 49 9.06 -5.94 9.77
C TYR A 49 8.58 -6.56 8.46
N ILE A 50 7.41 -6.13 8.03
CA ILE A 50 6.78 -6.53 6.77
C ILE A 50 6.51 -5.27 5.95
N HIS A 51 7.12 -5.20 4.77
CA HIS A 51 7.05 -4.04 3.89
C HIS A 51 6.14 -4.34 2.69
N LEU A 52 5.10 -3.53 2.47
CA LEU A 52 4.32 -3.61 1.24
C LEU A 52 5.00 -2.80 0.13
N ILE A 53 5.25 -3.44 -1.01
CA ILE A 53 5.81 -2.82 -2.23
C ILE A 53 5.11 -3.41 -3.47
N SER A 54 5.30 -2.78 -4.61
CA SER A 54 4.83 -3.21 -5.91
C SER A 54 5.94 -3.18 -6.97
N GLY A 55 5.65 -3.66 -8.18
CA GLY A 55 6.62 -3.77 -9.25
C GLY A 55 7.13 -2.45 -9.85
N VAL A 56 6.67 -1.29 -9.37
CA VAL A 56 7.15 0.04 -9.79
C VAL A 56 7.77 0.83 -8.63
N ASP A 57 8.02 0.17 -7.50
CA ASP A 57 8.72 0.74 -6.37
C ASP A 57 10.18 0.28 -6.37
N MET A 58 11.09 1.11 -5.85
CA MET A 58 12.49 0.75 -5.65
C MET A 58 12.96 1.18 -4.27
N PRO A 59 13.90 0.44 -3.65
CA PRO A 59 14.59 0.91 -2.45
C PRO A 59 15.42 2.17 -2.74
N LEU A 60 15.57 3.01 -1.71
CA LEU A 60 16.46 4.18 -1.69
C LEU A 60 17.61 4.02 -0.70
N LYS A 61 17.54 3.00 0.17
CA LYS A 61 18.51 2.67 1.19
C LYS A 61 19.03 1.25 0.98
N THR A 62 20.27 1.00 1.36
CA THR A 62 20.89 -0.32 1.34
C THR A 62 20.19 -1.26 2.33
N GLN A 63 20.41 -2.57 2.19
CA GLN A 63 19.81 -3.54 3.11
C GLN A 63 20.28 -3.31 4.56
N ASP A 64 21.56 -3.00 4.76
CA ASP A 64 22.10 -2.72 6.10
C ASP A 64 21.45 -1.48 6.71
N GLU A 65 21.30 -0.39 5.95
CA GLU A 65 20.58 0.81 6.43
C GLU A 65 19.11 0.52 6.77
N ILE A 66 18.42 -0.32 5.99
CA ILE A 66 17.03 -0.71 6.26
C ILE A 66 16.96 -1.55 7.54
N HIS A 67 17.87 -2.51 7.72
CA HIS A 67 17.93 -3.35 8.91
C HIS A 67 18.27 -2.52 10.15
N ASP A 68 19.31 -1.68 10.11
CA ASP A 68 19.71 -0.80 11.19
C ASP A 68 18.57 0.15 11.60
N PHE A 69 17.85 0.70 10.62
CA PHE A 69 16.68 1.54 10.89
C PHE A 69 15.58 0.76 11.60
N CYS A 70 15.24 -0.42 11.10
CA CYS A 70 14.20 -1.27 11.68
C CYS A 70 14.56 -1.71 13.10
N ASP A 71 15.82 -2.05 13.37
CA ASP A 71 16.30 -2.44 14.69
C ASP A 71 16.25 -1.25 15.67
N LYS A 72 16.65 -0.06 15.23
CA LYS A 72 16.59 1.17 16.03
C LYS A 72 15.16 1.59 16.38
N HIS A 73 14.18 1.25 15.54
CA HIS A 73 12.79 1.66 15.69
C HIS A 73 11.84 0.49 15.96
N MET A 74 12.37 -0.62 16.48
CA MET A 74 11.63 -1.84 16.73
C MET A 74 10.34 -1.59 17.53
N GLY A 75 9.23 -2.14 17.03
CA GLY A 75 7.90 -2.01 17.64
C GLY A 75 7.05 -0.88 17.06
N ASN A 76 7.65 0.06 16.34
CA ASN A 76 6.90 1.15 15.68
C ASN A 76 6.18 0.65 14.43
N GLU A 77 5.00 1.20 14.16
CA GLU A 77 4.20 0.95 12.95
C GLU A 77 4.34 2.11 11.98
N PHE A 78 4.92 1.87 10.81
CA PHE A 78 5.14 2.90 9.80
C PHE A 78 3.99 2.94 8.81
N ILE A 79 2.95 3.69 9.18
CA ILE A 79 1.72 3.91 8.43
C ILE A 79 1.51 5.42 8.31
N GLN A 80 1.10 5.87 7.13
CA GLN A 80 0.79 7.28 6.90
C GLN A 80 -0.72 7.49 6.87
N PHE A 81 -1.15 8.55 7.55
CA PHE A 81 -2.52 9.07 7.54
C PHE A 81 -2.55 10.38 6.77
N ASP A 82 -3.67 10.69 6.15
CA ASP A 82 -3.88 11.95 5.45
C ASP A 82 -5.21 12.58 5.90
N ASN A 83 -5.09 13.56 6.79
CA ASN A 83 -6.22 14.30 7.37
C ASN A 83 -6.44 15.65 6.68
N SER A 84 -5.89 15.87 5.48
CA SER A 84 -6.15 17.07 4.70
C SER A 84 -7.64 17.20 4.36
N ASP A 85 -8.14 18.43 4.22
CA ASP A 85 -9.53 18.69 3.83
C ASP A 85 -9.93 17.96 2.54
N PHE A 86 -8.99 17.86 1.60
CA PHE A 86 -9.19 17.10 0.36
C PHE A 86 -9.46 15.62 0.65
N ASN A 87 -8.63 14.98 1.48
CA ASN A 87 -8.77 13.56 1.79
C ASN A 87 -10.00 13.27 2.65
N LEU A 88 -10.38 14.16 3.56
CA LEU A 88 -11.63 14.02 4.33
C LEU A 88 -12.87 14.06 3.42
N ARG A 89 -12.88 14.96 2.42
CA ARG A 89 -13.95 15.03 1.41
C ARG A 89 -13.96 13.78 0.53
N ASP A 90 -12.81 13.33 0.06
CA ASP A 90 -12.68 12.12 -0.76
C ASP A 90 -13.08 10.86 0.02
N LEU A 91 -12.67 10.72 1.28
CA LEU A 91 -13.10 9.65 2.17
C LEU A 91 -14.63 9.61 2.27
N LYS A 92 -15.25 10.77 2.54
CA LYS A 92 -16.72 10.86 2.60
C LYS A 92 -17.35 10.45 1.27
N GLU A 93 -16.87 10.92 0.14
CA GLU A 93 -17.42 10.56 -1.18
C GLU A 93 -17.34 9.04 -1.45
N LYS A 94 -16.22 8.42 -1.07
CA LYS A 94 -15.94 6.99 -1.28
C LYS A 94 -16.72 6.06 -0.36
N THR A 95 -17.20 6.56 0.78
CA THR A 95 -17.81 5.74 1.84
C THR A 95 -19.29 6.05 2.07
N GLU A 96 -19.78 7.24 1.72
CA GLU A 96 -21.17 7.65 1.99
C GLU A 96 -22.20 6.73 1.32
N TYR A 97 -21.90 6.23 0.12
CA TYR A 97 -22.78 5.31 -0.61
C TYR A 97 -22.02 4.07 -1.08
N PRO A 98 -22.64 2.89 -1.03
CA PRO A 98 -22.01 1.64 -1.43
C PRO A 98 -21.71 1.61 -2.93
N TYR A 99 -20.55 1.07 -3.26
CA TYR A 99 -20.06 0.77 -4.60
C TYR A 99 -20.33 -0.70 -4.92
N TYR A 100 -21.55 -1.01 -5.35
CA TYR A 100 -21.98 -2.38 -5.68
C TYR A 100 -21.36 -2.90 -6.98
N TRP A 101 -21.21 -2.04 -7.97
CA TRP A 101 -20.56 -2.37 -9.23
C TRP A 101 -19.22 -1.63 -9.25
N GLY A 102 -18.13 -2.33 -8.95
CA GLY A 102 -16.80 -1.77 -9.21
C GLY A 102 -16.70 -1.33 -10.67
N ARG A 103 -15.96 -0.26 -10.97
CA ARG A 103 -15.73 0.30 -12.31
C ARG A 103 -15.10 -0.71 -13.31
N HIS A 104 -14.92 -1.97 -12.87
CA HIS A 104 -14.07 -2.99 -13.45
C HIS A 104 -14.71 -4.38 -13.46
N LEU A 105 -16.04 -4.49 -13.61
CA LEU A 105 -16.58 -5.61 -14.38
C LEU A 105 -16.02 -5.50 -15.81
N ARG A 106 -14.73 -5.82 -15.97
CA ARG A 106 -14.06 -6.12 -17.23
C ARG A 106 -14.62 -7.48 -17.64
N LEU A 107 -15.90 -7.48 -17.96
CA LEU A 107 -16.46 -8.42 -18.91
C LEU A 107 -15.58 -8.28 -20.17
N ASP A 108 -15.16 -9.37 -20.79
CA ASP A 108 -14.26 -9.28 -21.95
C ASP A 108 -15.00 -8.66 -23.16
N GLY A 109 -14.33 -7.78 -23.91
CA GLY A 109 -14.88 -7.08 -25.08
C GLY A 109 -14.92 -5.54 -24.98
N LEU A 110 -15.21 -4.86 -26.09
CA LEU A 110 -15.34 -3.39 -26.14
C LEU A 110 -16.71 -2.91 -25.64
N TYR A 111 -17.77 -3.65 -26.01
CA TYR A 111 -19.16 -3.43 -25.59
C TYR A 111 -19.33 -3.46 -24.08
N SER A 112 -18.57 -4.32 -23.43
CA SER A 112 -18.67 -4.61 -22.02
C SER A 112 -18.15 -3.47 -21.12
N LYS A 113 -17.13 -2.72 -21.57
CA LYS A 113 -16.56 -1.57 -20.85
C LYS A 113 -17.53 -0.39 -20.82
N THR A 114 -18.28 -0.20 -21.90
CA THR A 114 -19.30 0.86 -21.99
C THR A 114 -20.52 0.50 -21.14
N VAL A 115 -21.00 -0.75 -21.22
CA VAL A 115 -22.08 -1.26 -20.37
C VAL A 115 -21.67 -1.18 -18.88
N GLY A 116 -20.47 -1.59 -18.52
CA GLY A 116 -19.97 -1.50 -17.14
C GLY A 116 -19.93 -0.07 -16.61
N ARG A 117 -19.54 0.91 -17.46
CA ARG A 117 -19.61 2.33 -17.11
C ARG A 117 -21.05 2.80 -16.92
N ILE A 118 -21.97 2.42 -17.80
CA ILE A 118 -23.38 2.80 -17.68
C ILE A 118 -23.99 2.20 -16.40
N MET A 119 -23.78 0.91 -16.16
CA MET A 119 -24.23 0.22 -14.93
C MET A 119 -23.66 0.85 -13.66
N PHE A 120 -22.40 1.29 -13.70
CA PHE A 120 -21.81 2.06 -12.61
C PHE A 120 -22.55 3.38 -12.36
N HIS A 121 -22.86 4.15 -13.40
CA HIS A 121 -23.58 5.42 -13.23
C HIS A 121 -25.02 5.19 -12.76
N ILE A 122 -25.73 4.23 -13.36
CA ILE A 122 -27.09 3.86 -12.96
C ILE A 122 -27.11 3.41 -11.50
N SER A 123 -26.20 2.52 -11.09
CA SER A 123 -26.14 2.08 -9.70
C SER A 123 -25.85 3.22 -8.73
N ARG A 124 -24.94 4.15 -9.07
CA ARG A 124 -24.69 5.37 -8.29
C ARG A 124 -25.91 6.26 -8.19
N MET A 125 -26.66 6.43 -9.28
CA MET A 125 -27.92 7.19 -9.27
C MET A 125 -28.98 6.53 -8.39
N ILE A 126 -29.12 5.20 -8.48
CA ILE A 126 -30.09 4.44 -7.68
C ILE A 126 -29.76 4.55 -6.19
N VAL A 127 -28.53 4.26 -5.77
CA VAL A 127 -28.17 4.32 -4.32
C VAL A 127 -28.32 5.73 -3.75
N LYS A 128 -28.01 6.78 -4.54
CA LYS A 128 -28.21 8.17 -4.12
C LYS A 128 -29.70 8.54 -4.09
N GLY A 129 -30.47 8.17 -5.11
CA GLY A 129 -31.91 8.43 -5.21
C GLY A 129 -32.71 7.74 -4.10
N LEU A 130 -32.37 6.50 -3.79
CA LEU A 130 -32.95 5.73 -2.69
C LEU A 130 -32.32 6.03 -1.32
N ARG A 131 -31.33 6.93 -1.25
CA ARG A 131 -30.60 7.31 -0.03
C ARG A 131 -30.06 6.11 0.77
N LEU A 132 -29.58 5.08 0.07
CA LEU A 132 -28.99 3.88 0.66
C LEU A 132 -27.57 4.19 1.16
N ARG A 133 -27.49 4.97 2.24
CA ARG A 133 -26.21 5.35 2.85
C ARG A 133 -25.55 4.14 3.50
N SER A 134 -24.23 4.05 3.37
CA SER A 134 -23.45 3.07 4.14
C SER A 134 -23.47 3.45 5.62
N HIS A 135 -23.45 2.45 6.49
CA HIS A 135 -23.29 2.63 7.93
C HIS A 135 -22.09 1.82 8.40
N TYR A 136 -21.27 2.43 9.26
CA TYR A 136 -20.06 1.83 9.80
C TYR A 136 -20.09 1.99 11.32
N ASP A 137 -19.79 0.90 12.03
CA ASP A 137 -19.72 0.89 13.49
C ASP A 137 -18.41 1.51 14.03
N ILE A 138 -17.47 1.81 13.13
CA ILE A 138 -16.15 2.36 13.41
C ILE A 138 -15.90 3.61 12.57
N GLU A 139 -15.10 4.53 13.10
CA GLU A 139 -14.62 5.68 12.33
C GLU A 139 -13.62 5.22 11.28
N LEU A 140 -13.85 5.63 10.03
CA LEU A 140 -12.96 5.28 8.92
C LEU A 140 -11.87 6.33 8.81
N HIS A 141 -10.64 5.87 8.61
CA HIS A 141 -9.48 6.72 8.40
C HIS A 141 -8.81 6.37 7.08
N LYS A 142 -8.13 7.35 6.48
CA LYS A 142 -7.54 7.25 5.15
C LYS A 142 -6.07 7.66 5.15
N GLY A 143 -5.30 7.08 4.25
CA GLY A 143 -3.97 7.50 3.88
C GLY A 143 -3.47 6.71 2.66
N PRO A 144 -2.17 6.75 2.36
CA PRO A 144 -1.59 5.92 1.33
C PRO A 144 -1.65 4.42 1.69
N GLN A 145 -1.85 3.57 0.69
CA GLN A 145 -1.83 2.10 0.80
C GLN A 145 -0.56 1.51 1.44
N TRP A 146 0.59 2.18 1.27
CA TRP A 146 1.89 1.61 1.62
C TRP A 146 2.15 1.61 3.12
N PHE A 147 2.85 0.59 3.61
CA PHE A 147 3.18 0.46 5.02
C PHE A 147 4.48 -0.32 5.26
N SER A 148 5.04 -0.16 6.46
CA SER A 148 6.00 -1.09 7.05
C SER A 148 5.60 -1.36 8.48
N ILE A 149 5.09 -2.57 8.72
CA ILE A 149 4.42 -2.92 9.97
C ILE A 149 5.13 -4.07 10.65
N THR A 150 4.95 -4.16 11.96
CA THR A 150 5.46 -5.28 12.74
C THR A 150 4.65 -6.55 12.44
N LYS A 151 5.24 -7.70 12.77
CA LYS A 151 4.53 -8.99 12.75
C LYS A 151 3.28 -8.98 13.63
N GLY A 152 3.29 -8.23 14.74
CA GLY A 152 2.15 -8.11 15.65
C GLY A 152 0.93 -7.47 14.99
N LEU A 153 1.12 -6.32 14.35
CA LEU A 153 0.04 -5.65 13.64
C LEU A 153 -0.43 -6.48 12.43
N ALA A 154 0.48 -7.14 11.70
CA ALA A 154 0.11 -8.03 10.61
C ALA A 154 -0.78 -9.20 11.08
N HIS A 155 -0.46 -9.85 12.22
CA HIS A 155 -1.32 -10.86 12.82
C HIS A 155 -2.70 -10.31 13.17
N TRP A 156 -2.75 -9.11 13.76
CA TRP A 156 -4.00 -8.49 14.14
C TRP A 156 -4.87 -8.18 12.90
N LEU A 157 -4.29 -7.69 11.81
CA LEU A 157 -5.01 -7.47 10.54
C LEU A 157 -5.56 -8.77 9.96
N VAL A 158 -4.76 -9.84 9.92
CA VAL A 158 -5.20 -11.14 9.39
C VAL A 158 -6.28 -11.77 10.27
N ASN A 159 -6.20 -11.65 11.59
CA ASN A 159 -7.22 -12.15 12.51
C ASN A 159 -8.56 -11.40 12.36
N ASN A 160 -8.51 -10.10 12.03
CA ASN A 160 -9.70 -9.28 11.76
C ASN A 160 -10.17 -9.33 10.30
N ARG A 161 -9.63 -10.25 9.48
CA ARG A 161 -9.95 -10.38 8.05
C ARG A 161 -11.44 -10.35 7.74
N LYS A 162 -12.25 -11.06 8.53
CA LYS A 162 -13.71 -11.14 8.29
C LYS A 162 -14.36 -9.76 8.40
N ASP A 163 -13.99 -9.00 9.42
CA ASP A 163 -14.56 -7.68 9.68
C ASP A 163 -14.03 -6.64 8.70
N ILE A 164 -12.75 -6.70 8.34
CA ILE A 164 -12.14 -5.89 7.27
C ILE A 164 -12.91 -6.09 5.97
N LEU A 165 -13.07 -7.34 5.53
CA LEU A 165 -13.72 -7.64 4.26
C LEU A 165 -15.20 -7.29 4.27
N LYS A 166 -15.90 -7.44 5.41
CA LYS A 166 -17.29 -7.01 5.57
C LYS A 166 -17.41 -5.48 5.44
N THR A 167 -16.53 -4.74 6.11
CA THR A 167 -16.51 -3.26 6.14
C THR A 167 -16.29 -2.68 4.75
N PHE A 168 -15.32 -3.22 4.00
CA PHE A 168 -14.84 -2.61 2.76
C PHE A 168 -15.38 -3.25 1.48
N LYS A 169 -16.28 -4.25 1.58
CA LYS A 169 -16.81 -5.00 0.41
C LYS A 169 -17.36 -4.10 -0.70
N HIS A 170 -17.98 -2.99 -0.33
CA HIS A 170 -18.62 -2.04 -1.24
C HIS A 170 -18.01 -0.65 -1.14
N VAL A 171 -16.73 -0.54 -0.76
CA VAL A 171 -16.01 0.73 -0.69
C VAL A 171 -15.09 0.86 -1.89
N TRP A 172 -14.96 2.08 -2.41
CA TRP A 172 -14.03 2.42 -3.48
C TRP A 172 -12.64 2.79 -2.92
N CYS A 173 -11.58 2.27 -3.53
CA CYS A 173 -10.19 2.38 -3.05
C CYS A 173 -10.03 2.02 -1.55
N PRO A 174 -10.52 0.85 -1.10
CA PRO A 174 -10.45 0.49 0.32
C PRO A 174 -9.02 0.20 0.81
N ASP A 175 -8.07 -0.03 -0.11
CA ASP A 175 -6.65 -0.15 0.14
C ASP A 175 -6.05 1.13 0.76
N GLU A 176 -6.65 2.30 0.52
CA GLU A 176 -6.26 3.57 1.14
C GLU A 176 -6.88 3.77 2.54
N MET A 177 -7.64 2.81 3.05
CA MET A 177 -8.39 2.95 4.31
C MET A 177 -8.20 1.78 5.27
N MET A 178 -7.98 0.58 4.74
CA MET A 178 -7.98 -0.66 5.51
C MET A 178 -6.95 -0.61 6.64
N VAL A 179 -5.69 -0.34 6.33
CA VAL A 179 -4.61 -0.37 7.32
C VAL A 179 -4.78 0.78 8.31
N GLN A 180 -5.13 1.98 7.86
CA GLN A 180 -5.32 3.15 8.72
C GLN A 180 -6.44 2.93 9.73
N THR A 181 -7.62 2.54 9.24
CA THR A 181 -8.81 2.33 10.05
C THR A 181 -8.59 1.22 11.07
N PHE A 182 -8.11 0.07 10.61
CA PHE A 182 -7.97 -1.09 11.48
C PHE A 182 -6.80 -0.91 12.46
N THR A 183 -5.68 -0.28 12.08
CA THR A 183 -4.59 -0.02 13.05
C THR A 183 -5.03 0.85 14.23
N LEU A 184 -5.88 1.87 14.01
CA LEU A 184 -6.33 2.76 15.09
C LEU A 184 -7.23 2.09 16.13
N ILE A 185 -7.95 1.04 15.75
CA ILE A 185 -8.77 0.25 16.69
C ILE A 185 -8.01 -0.96 17.26
N SER A 186 -6.73 -1.11 16.90
CA SER A 186 -5.87 -2.20 17.36
C SER A 186 -5.09 -1.81 18.62
N PRO A 187 -4.54 -2.80 19.35
CA PRO A 187 -3.58 -2.53 20.43
C PRO A 187 -2.30 -1.79 19.99
N PHE A 188 -2.04 -1.70 18.68
CA PHE A 188 -0.85 -1.08 18.09
C PHE A 188 -1.05 0.41 17.74
N ALA A 189 -2.23 0.99 18.01
CA ALA A 189 -2.50 2.39 17.69
C ALA A 189 -1.46 3.37 18.29
N ASN A 190 -1.01 3.10 19.51
CA ASN A 190 0.01 3.93 20.19
C ASN A 190 1.44 3.72 19.65
N ASN A 191 1.65 2.72 18.79
CA ASN A 191 2.94 2.44 18.17
C ASN A 191 3.10 3.12 16.80
N ILE A 192 2.07 3.81 16.30
CA ILE A 192 2.13 4.50 15.01
C ILE A 192 3.24 5.56 15.03
N SER A 193 4.17 5.42 14.10
CA SER A 193 5.31 6.32 13.96
C SER A 193 4.91 7.65 13.33
N SER A 194 5.51 8.75 13.81
CA SER A 194 5.41 10.06 13.17
C SER A 194 6.14 10.15 11.82
N ARG A 195 6.95 9.15 11.46
CA ARG A 195 7.72 9.11 10.20
C ARG A 195 6.87 8.69 8.98
N GLY A 196 5.58 8.43 9.16
CA GLY A 196 4.69 7.98 8.11
C GLY A 196 5.05 6.58 7.61
N ASN A 197 4.84 6.32 6.32
CA ASN A 197 5.00 4.99 5.73
C ASN A 197 6.37 4.73 5.10
N LEU A 198 7.33 5.64 5.20
CA LEU A 198 8.68 5.51 4.63
C LEU A 198 8.72 5.37 3.10
N ARG A 199 7.70 5.86 2.36
CA ARG A 199 7.68 5.91 0.89
C ARG A 199 7.80 7.36 0.42
N LYS A 200 8.76 7.63 -0.46
CA LYS A 200 8.84 8.87 -1.23
C LYS A 200 7.93 8.74 -2.45
N ILE A 201 6.84 9.50 -2.46
CA ILE A 201 5.89 9.56 -3.56
C ILE A 201 5.66 11.03 -3.88
N ASP A 202 5.85 11.39 -5.14
CA ASP A 202 5.63 12.76 -5.60
C ASP A 202 4.23 12.90 -6.21
N TRP A 203 3.41 13.68 -5.50
CA TRP A 203 2.05 14.05 -5.87
C TRP A 203 1.95 15.48 -6.40
N GLU A 204 3.05 16.23 -6.40
CA GLU A 204 3.09 17.64 -6.83
C GLU A 204 3.32 17.74 -8.33
N ARG A 205 4.19 16.88 -8.88
CA ARG A 205 4.53 16.85 -10.32
C ARG A 205 3.64 15.89 -11.14
N GLY A 206 2.63 15.27 -10.54
CA GLY A 206 1.73 14.36 -11.27
C GLY A 206 0.82 13.50 -10.40
N ALA A 207 0.25 12.45 -11.01
CA ALA A 207 -0.77 11.62 -10.38
C ALA A 207 -0.43 10.11 -10.38
N PRO A 208 0.50 9.62 -9.55
CA PRO A 208 1.73 10.25 -9.03
C PRO A 208 2.81 10.37 -10.14
N TYR A 209 3.81 11.22 -9.93
CA TYR A 209 4.93 11.46 -10.87
C TYR A 209 5.81 10.21 -11.07
N THR A 210 6.27 10.01 -12.31
CA THR A 210 7.28 8.99 -12.64
C THR A 210 8.65 9.64 -12.55
N TRP A 211 9.49 9.16 -11.64
CA TRP A 211 10.86 9.67 -11.45
C TRP A 211 11.68 9.60 -12.73
N GLN A 212 12.42 10.67 -13.05
CA GLN A 212 13.23 10.87 -14.25
C GLN A 212 14.73 10.84 -13.95
N ASP A 213 15.56 10.70 -14.97
CA ASP A 213 17.03 10.56 -14.83
C ASP A 213 17.71 11.70 -14.05
N GLY A 214 17.10 12.89 -14.06
CA GLY A 214 17.55 14.05 -13.27
C GLY A 214 17.22 14.01 -11.77
N ASP A 215 16.36 13.10 -11.31
CA ASP A 215 15.84 13.09 -9.93
C ASP A 215 16.72 12.28 -8.95
N PHE A 216 17.88 11.78 -9.38
CA PHE A 216 18.74 10.91 -8.55
C PHE A 216 19.12 11.54 -7.21
N ASP A 217 19.59 12.79 -7.22
CA ASP A 217 20.06 13.46 -6.00
C ASP A 217 18.91 13.74 -5.02
N GLU A 218 17.71 14.03 -5.51
CA GLU A 218 16.51 14.16 -4.67
C GLU A 218 16.20 12.83 -3.97
N LEU A 219 16.30 11.72 -4.71
CA LEU A 219 15.94 10.40 -4.22
C LEU A 219 16.91 9.87 -3.16
N ILE A 220 18.23 10.00 -3.35
CA ILE A 220 19.21 9.49 -2.37
C ILE A 220 19.22 10.28 -1.06
N ASN A 221 18.89 11.58 -1.13
CA ASN A 221 18.81 12.47 0.04
C ASN A 221 17.49 12.34 0.81
N SER A 222 16.53 11.55 0.32
CA SER A 222 15.29 11.27 1.03
C SER A 222 15.51 10.40 2.26
N ASP A 223 14.77 10.66 3.34
CA ASP A 223 14.70 9.81 4.53
C ASP A 223 13.83 8.55 4.32
N ALA A 224 13.13 8.44 3.19
CA ALA A 224 12.30 7.29 2.86
C ALA A 224 13.15 6.03 2.57
N MET A 225 12.60 4.86 2.89
CA MET A 225 13.22 3.58 2.52
C MET A 225 12.98 3.22 1.06
N PHE A 226 11.82 3.58 0.53
CA PHE A 226 11.40 3.23 -0.83
C PHE A 226 10.89 4.46 -1.57
N ALA A 227 10.94 4.45 -2.90
CA ALA A 227 10.34 5.46 -3.76
C ALA A 227 9.35 4.85 -4.75
N ARG A 228 8.39 5.68 -5.17
CA ARG A 228 7.36 5.38 -6.19
C ARG A 228 7.14 6.60 -7.11
N LYS A 229 7.00 6.47 -8.43
CA LYS A 229 7.05 5.26 -9.27
C LYS A 229 8.18 5.32 -10.29
N PHE A 230 8.72 4.17 -10.63
CA PHE A 230 9.77 3.99 -11.64
C PHE A 230 9.21 3.31 -12.89
N ALA A 231 9.76 3.66 -14.05
CA ALA A 231 9.42 3.01 -15.32
C ALA A 231 10.70 2.75 -16.13
N MET A 232 11.10 1.47 -16.22
CA MET A 232 12.37 1.07 -16.85
C MET A 232 12.53 1.54 -18.29
N GLN A 233 11.43 1.60 -19.05
CA GLN A 233 11.47 2.06 -20.44
C GLN A 233 11.66 3.58 -20.57
N GLN A 234 11.37 4.34 -19.52
CA GLN A 234 11.45 5.81 -19.55
C GLN A 234 12.77 6.30 -18.96
N THR A 235 13.27 5.63 -17.90
CA THR A 235 14.34 6.19 -17.04
C THR A 235 15.36 5.12 -16.64
N PRO A 236 16.02 4.48 -17.63
CA PRO A 236 16.96 3.39 -17.39
C PRO A 236 18.23 3.88 -16.68
N GLU A 237 18.66 5.12 -16.90
CA GLU A 237 19.88 5.67 -16.30
C GLU A 237 19.70 5.84 -14.79
N LEU A 238 18.56 6.39 -14.36
CA LEU A 238 18.20 6.52 -12.95
C LEU A 238 18.26 5.17 -12.24
N ILE A 239 17.58 4.18 -12.81
CA ILE A 239 17.45 2.84 -12.23
C ILE A 239 18.81 2.17 -12.12
N ASN A 240 19.64 2.29 -13.15
CA ASN A 240 21.01 1.78 -13.13
C ASN A 240 21.88 2.49 -12.09
N LYS A 241 21.78 3.81 -11.99
CA LYS A 241 22.54 4.63 -11.03
C LYS A 241 22.15 4.30 -9.59
N LEU A 242 20.85 4.20 -9.29
CA LEU A 242 20.34 3.75 -7.99
C LEU A 242 20.78 2.32 -7.69
N THR A 243 20.64 1.39 -8.63
CA THR A 243 21.07 0.00 -8.44
C THR A 243 22.56 -0.10 -8.13
N LYS A 244 23.40 0.69 -8.81
CA LYS A 244 24.84 0.75 -8.54
C LYS A 244 25.12 1.33 -7.15
N TYR A 245 24.48 2.45 -6.82
CA TYR A 245 24.61 3.10 -5.51
C TYR A 245 24.25 2.15 -4.37
N LEU A 246 23.12 1.45 -4.46
CA LEU A 246 22.64 0.53 -3.43
C LEU A 246 23.41 -0.78 -3.31
N ARG A 247 24.23 -1.11 -4.33
CA ARG A 247 25.11 -2.29 -4.33
C ARG A 247 26.54 -1.96 -3.93
N GLN A 248 26.88 -0.68 -3.70
CA GLN A 248 28.15 -0.28 -3.13
C GLN A 248 28.16 -0.64 -1.63
N CYS A 249 28.19 -1.93 -1.32
CA CYS A 249 28.52 -2.41 0.02
C CYS A 249 29.96 -2.01 0.33
N HIS A 250 30.15 -1.34 1.48
CA HIS A 250 31.42 -1.31 2.19
C HIS A 250 31.60 -2.59 2.99
#